data_AF-A0A848WC43-F1
#
_entry.id   AF-A0A848WC43-F1
#
_cell.length_a   1.000
_cell.length_b   1.000
_cell.length_c   1.000
_cell.angle_alpha   90.00
_cell.angle_beta   90.00
_cell.angle_gamma   90.00
#
_symmetry.space_group_name_H-M   'P 1'
#
loop_
_entity.id
_entity.type
_entity.pdbx_description
1 polymer ?
#
loop_
_entity_poly.entity_id
_entity_poly.type
_entity_poly.pdbx_seq_one_letter_code
_entity_poly.pdbx_strand_id
1 'polypeptide(L)'
;MTEIVREIITSPDAWIGPEIQNDDSWIIYLDAAANAEIDAALRHAKQSGTTIPFSADLFPLPTFSAQIDQIVERISHGLGVVMLRGLDRQRYSNHECEIIYWGLSVHIGIPVSQNT
;
A
#
# COMPACT_ATOMS: atom_id res chain seq x y z
N MET A 1 -31.68 -3.12 19.45
CA MET A 1 -31.82 -4.57 19.17
C MET A 1 -30.67 -4.89 18.23
N THR A 2 -29.69 -5.69 18.66
CA THR A 2 -28.51 -6.00 17.84
C THR A 2 -28.88 -7.12 16.86
N GLU A 3 -28.68 -6.88 15.58
CA GLU A 3 -28.88 -7.90 14.55
C GLU A 3 -27.78 -8.95 14.65
N ILE A 4 -28.16 -10.24 14.60
CA ILE A 4 -27.22 -11.36 14.64
C ILE A 4 -27.31 -12.09 13.31
N VAL A 5 -26.26 -11.99 12.50
CA VAL A 5 -26.12 -12.77 11.27
C VAL A 5 -25.79 -14.22 11.64
N ARG A 6 -26.62 -15.16 11.18
CA ARG A 6 -26.46 -16.62 11.44
C ARG A 6 -26.03 -17.41 10.21
N GLU A 7 -25.98 -16.75 9.06
CA GLU A 7 -25.61 -17.33 7.79
C GLU A 7 -24.09 -17.40 7.66
N ILE A 8 -23.59 -18.37 6.91
CA ILE A 8 -22.16 -18.51 6.64
C ILE A 8 -21.73 -17.35 5.73
N ILE A 9 -20.65 -16.67 6.12
CA ILE A 9 -20.02 -15.64 5.30
C ILE A 9 -19.27 -16.34 4.16
N THR A 10 -19.59 -15.96 2.92
CA THR A 10 -19.04 -16.58 1.69
C THR A 10 -18.34 -15.57 0.78
N SER A 11 -18.09 -14.36 1.29
CA SER A 11 -17.32 -13.33 0.57
C SER A 11 -15.87 -13.77 0.36
N PRO A 12 -15.16 -13.19 -0.63
CA PRO A 12 -13.79 -13.60 -0.95
C PRO A 12 -12.80 -13.47 0.21
N ASP A 13 -13.04 -12.57 1.16
CA ASP A 13 -12.24 -12.35 2.38
C ASP A 13 -12.52 -13.38 3.50
N ALA A 14 -13.47 -14.30 3.32
CA ALA A 14 -13.81 -15.36 4.28
C ALA A 14 -12.92 -16.61 4.11
N TRP A 15 -11.61 -16.42 4.01
CA TRP A 15 -10.64 -17.49 3.78
C TRP A 15 -9.91 -17.94 5.05
N ILE A 16 -9.30 -19.13 4.99
CA ILE A 16 -8.27 -19.58 5.94
C ILE A 16 -6.91 -19.74 5.25
N GLY A 17 -5.81 -19.57 6.00
CA GLY A 17 -4.46 -19.58 5.43
C GLY A 17 -4.15 -20.70 4.43
N PRO A 18 -4.54 -21.97 4.70
CA PRO A 18 -4.34 -23.07 3.76
C PRO A 18 -4.97 -22.90 2.36
N GLU A 19 -6.03 -22.10 2.23
CA GLU A 19 -6.73 -21.86 0.97
C GLU A 19 -5.96 -20.91 0.05
N ILE A 20 -5.20 -19.97 0.62
CA ILE A 20 -4.50 -18.91 -0.14
C ILE A 20 -2.96 -19.03 -0.11
N GLN A 21 -2.40 -19.95 0.67
CA GLN A 21 -0.94 -20.07 0.87
C GLN A 21 -0.13 -20.36 -0.41
N ASN A 22 -0.76 -20.95 -1.42
CA ASN A 22 -0.15 -21.25 -2.72
C ASN A 22 -0.70 -20.36 -3.84
N ASP A 23 -1.52 -19.37 -3.49
CA ASP A 23 -2.03 -18.38 -4.42
C ASP A 23 -1.16 -17.12 -4.32
N ASP A 24 -0.44 -16.80 -5.40
CA ASP A 24 0.35 -15.57 -5.48
C ASP A 24 -0.47 -14.39 -6.03
N SER A 25 -1.77 -14.58 -6.30
CA SER A 25 -2.62 -13.55 -6.92
C SER A 25 -2.60 -12.26 -6.09
N TRP A 26 -2.57 -12.33 -4.76
CA TRP A 26 -2.50 -11.21 -3.82
C TRP A 26 -1.11 -10.57 -3.68
N ILE A 27 -0.11 -11.06 -4.40
CA ILE A 27 1.23 -10.47 -4.47
C ILE A 27 1.34 -9.58 -5.70
N ILE A 28 1.76 -8.34 -5.50
CA ILE A 28 2.11 -7.40 -6.57
C ILE A 28 3.60 -7.16 -6.54
N TYR A 29 4.26 -7.51 -7.63
CA TYR A 29 5.68 -7.27 -7.81
C TYR A 29 5.91 -5.86 -8.35
N LEU A 30 6.67 -5.05 -7.61
CA LEU A 30 7.17 -3.76 -8.05
C LEU A 30 8.25 -4.01 -9.11
N ASP A 31 7.94 -3.62 -10.35
CA ASP A 31 8.89 -3.71 -11.43
C ASP A 31 9.95 -2.58 -11.36
N ALA A 32 10.83 -2.54 -12.36
CA ALA A 32 11.88 -1.52 -12.42
C ALA A 32 11.30 -0.10 -12.60
N ALA A 33 10.16 0.04 -13.26
CA ALA A 33 9.52 1.34 -13.51
C ALA A 33 8.91 1.89 -12.21
N ALA A 34 8.14 1.07 -11.49
CA ALA A 34 7.58 1.42 -10.19
C ALA A 34 8.68 1.77 -9.18
N ASN A 35 9.76 0.98 -9.13
CA ASN A 35 10.91 1.29 -8.27
C ASN A 35 11.61 2.61 -8.63
N ALA A 36 11.75 2.92 -9.92
CA ALA A 36 12.34 4.18 -10.37
C ALA A 36 11.44 5.39 -10.05
N GLU A 37 10.12 5.21 -10.13
CA GLU A 37 9.13 6.22 -9.79
C GLU A 37 9.10 6.51 -8.29
N ILE A 38 9.12 5.47 -7.44
CA ILE A 38 9.24 5.60 -5.98
C ILE A 38 10.54 6.33 -5.59
N ASP A 39 11.66 6.01 -6.24
CA ASP A 39 12.93 6.71 -6.02
C ASP A 39 12.85 8.20 -6.40
N ALA A 40 12.21 8.52 -7.53
CA ALA A 40 12.00 9.89 -7.96
C ALA A 40 11.11 10.68 -6.99
N ALA A 41 10.03 10.06 -6.51
CA ALA A 41 9.13 10.65 -5.52
C ALA A 41 9.84 10.91 -4.18
N LEU A 42 10.66 9.95 -3.72
CA LEU A 42 11.49 10.13 -2.52
C LEU A 42 12.46 11.31 -2.68
N ARG A 43 13.15 11.41 -3.84
CA ARG A 43 14.05 12.54 -4.12
C ARG A 43 13.31 13.87 -4.11
N HIS A 44 12.12 13.93 -4.68
CA HIS A 44 11.27 15.11 -4.66
C HIS A 44 10.91 15.53 -3.23
N ALA A 45 10.38 14.61 -2.42
CA ALA A 45 10.03 14.88 -1.01
C ALA A 45 11.23 15.42 -0.21
N LYS A 46 12.42 14.82 -0.40
CA LYS A 46 13.65 15.26 0.27
C LYS A 46 14.09 16.66 -0.16
N GLN A 47 14.02 16.98 -1.46
CA GLN A 47 14.38 18.29 -1.98
C GLN A 47 13.43 19.39 -1.50
N SER A 48 12.16 19.04 -1.31
CA SER A 48 11.13 19.93 -0.76
C SER A 48 11.24 20.14 0.76
N GLY A 49 12.18 19.47 1.43
CA GLY A 49 12.35 19.55 2.89
C GLY A 49 11.15 19.00 3.66
N THR A 50 10.39 18.09 3.03
CA THR A 50 9.15 17.58 3.57
C THR A 50 9.38 16.75 4.83
N THR A 51 8.52 16.94 5.83
CA THR A 51 8.44 16.09 7.02
C THR A 51 7.06 15.45 7.11
N ILE A 52 6.98 14.24 7.64
CA ILE A 52 5.71 13.57 7.93
C ILE A 52 4.97 14.37 9.02
N PRO A 53 3.66 14.68 8.89
CA PRO A 53 2.77 14.30 7.78
C PRO A 53 2.86 15.23 6.57
N PHE A 54 2.73 14.64 5.38
CA PHE A 54 2.62 15.36 4.11
C PHE A 54 1.53 14.76 3.21
N SER A 55 1.04 15.53 2.23
CA SER A 55 0.02 15.12 1.25
C SER A 55 0.62 14.51 -0.02
N ALA A 56 -0.20 13.82 -0.82
CA ALA A 56 0.22 13.06 -1.99
C ALA A 56 0.97 13.87 -3.06
N ASP A 57 0.72 15.19 -3.15
CA ASP A 57 1.44 16.10 -4.05
C ASP A 57 2.94 16.20 -3.74
N LEU A 58 3.35 15.97 -2.49
CA LEU A 58 4.75 15.95 -2.08
C LEU A 58 5.43 14.60 -2.30
N PHE A 59 4.70 13.60 -2.81
CA PHE A 59 5.23 12.29 -3.20
C PHE A 59 4.59 11.82 -4.51
N PRO A 60 4.90 12.46 -5.64
CA PRO A 60 4.18 12.25 -6.90
C PRO A 60 4.43 10.87 -7.49
N LEU A 61 3.35 10.14 -7.78
CA LEU A 61 3.35 8.83 -8.45
C LEU A 61 2.48 8.87 -9.73
N PRO A 62 2.92 9.56 -10.79
CA PRO A 62 2.11 9.81 -12.00
C PRO A 62 1.60 8.55 -12.71
N THR A 63 2.31 7.41 -12.59
CA THR A 63 1.90 6.14 -13.22
C THR A 63 1.47 5.13 -12.16
N PHE A 64 2.24 5.02 -11.08
CA PHE A 64 2.00 4.00 -10.06
C PHE A 64 0.73 4.27 -9.21
N SER A 65 0.23 5.52 -9.16
CA SER A 65 -1.05 5.85 -8.50
C SER A 65 -2.23 5.07 -9.08
N ALA A 66 -2.30 4.88 -10.40
CA ALA A 66 -3.36 4.06 -11.01
C ALA A 66 -3.29 2.58 -10.59
N GLN A 67 -2.09 2.07 -10.30
CA GLN A 67 -1.91 0.74 -9.75
C GLN A 67 -2.32 0.69 -8.27
N ILE A 68 -2.12 1.77 -7.53
CA ILE A 68 -2.62 1.92 -6.16
C ILE A 68 -4.15 1.90 -6.10
N ASP A 69 -4.84 2.55 -7.04
CA ASP A 69 -6.31 2.49 -7.12
C ASP A 69 -6.81 1.04 -7.31
N GLN A 70 -6.12 0.27 -8.16
CA GLN A 70 -6.42 -1.16 -8.34
C GLN A 70 -6.12 -1.97 -7.08
N ILE A 71 -5.10 -1.60 -6.31
CA ILE A 71 -4.78 -2.23 -5.03
C ILE A 71 -5.92 -2.00 -4.03
N VAL A 72 -6.40 -0.76 -3.92
CA VAL A 72 -7.52 -0.41 -3.04
C VAL A 72 -8.76 -1.23 -3.40
N GLU A 73 -9.11 -1.30 -4.68
CA GLU A 73 -10.25 -2.08 -5.16
C GLU A 73 -10.13 -3.58 -4.80
N ARG A 74 -8.93 -4.15 -4.95
CA ARG A 74 -8.65 -5.54 -4.61
C ARG A 74 -8.72 -5.82 -3.11
N ILE A 75 -8.34 -4.86 -2.28
CA ILE A 75 -8.48 -4.97 -0.83
C ILE A 75 -9.97 -4.89 -0.46
N SER A 76 -10.71 -3.94 -1.04
CA SER A 76 -12.12 -3.71 -0.70
C SER A 76 -13.07 -4.82 -1.14
N HIS A 77 -12.79 -5.50 -2.25
CA HIS A 77 -13.71 -6.49 -2.84
C HIS A 77 -13.11 -7.89 -3.05
N GLY A 78 -11.81 -8.06 -2.74
CA GLY A 78 -11.09 -9.33 -2.88
C GLY A 78 -10.78 -9.98 -1.53
N LEU A 79 -9.57 -10.55 -1.40
CA LEU A 79 -9.13 -11.28 -0.20
C LEU A 79 -8.94 -10.39 1.04
N GLY A 80 -9.19 -9.08 0.95
CA GLY A 80 -8.90 -8.13 2.04
C GLY A 80 -7.42 -7.85 2.25
N VAL A 81 -6.53 -8.37 1.41
CA VAL A 81 -5.08 -8.27 1.55
C VAL A 81 -4.37 -8.18 0.21
N VAL A 82 -3.30 -7.39 0.17
CA VAL A 82 -2.33 -7.31 -0.93
C VAL A 82 -0.92 -7.17 -0.34
N MET A 83 0.08 -7.80 -0.96
CA MET A 83 1.49 -7.61 -0.64
C MET A 83 2.21 -6.93 -1.80
N LEU A 84 2.76 -5.74 -1.56
CA LEU A 84 3.75 -5.14 -2.46
C LEU A 84 5.12 -5.76 -2.20
N ARG A 85 5.72 -6.40 -3.21
CA ARG A 85 7.02 -7.08 -3.13
C ARG A 85 7.99 -6.51 -4.15
N GLY A 86 9.28 -6.47 -3.83
CA GLY A 86 10.31 -6.05 -4.78
C GLY A 86 10.83 -4.62 -4.60
N LEU A 87 10.48 -3.94 -3.50
CA LEU A 87 11.17 -2.72 -3.08
C LEU A 87 12.57 -3.10 -2.59
N ASP A 88 13.61 -2.54 -3.21
CA ASP A 88 14.99 -2.79 -2.80
C ASP A 88 15.34 -1.98 -1.54
N ARG A 89 15.04 -2.58 -0.38
CA ARG A 89 15.29 -1.99 0.94
C ARG A 89 16.75 -1.55 1.12
N GLN A 90 17.73 -2.21 0.51
CA GLN A 90 19.15 -1.92 0.77
C GLN A 90 19.58 -0.54 0.27
N ARG A 91 18.81 0.06 -0.66
CA ARG A 91 19.06 1.39 -1.22
C ARG A 91 18.68 2.55 -0.31
N TYR A 92 17.91 2.29 0.74
CA TYR A 92 17.28 3.33 1.54
C TYR A 92 17.75 3.28 3.00
N SER A 93 17.92 4.44 3.63
CA SER A 93 18.01 4.54 5.08
C SER A 93 16.66 4.22 5.73
N ASN A 94 16.65 4.03 7.07
CA ASN A 94 15.39 3.87 7.82
C ASN A 94 14.46 5.06 7.59
N HIS A 95 15.01 6.27 7.67
CA HIS A 95 14.23 7.49 7.48
C HIS A 95 13.65 7.61 6.06
N GLU A 96 14.40 7.21 5.04
CA GLU A 96 13.87 7.16 3.67
C GLU A 96 12.77 6.10 3.51
N CYS A 97 12.87 4.96 4.20
CA CYS A 97 11.81 3.97 4.23
C CYS A 97 10.54 4.51 4.91
N GLU A 98 10.67 5.31 5.97
CA GLU A 98 9.54 5.99 6.61
C GLU A 98 8.84 6.95 5.63
N ILE A 99 9.62 7.74 4.88
CA ILE A 99 9.09 8.65 3.86
C ILE A 99 8.40 7.88 2.73
N ILE A 100 9.02 6.80 2.22
CA ILE A 100 8.41 5.94 1.18
C ILE A 100 7.11 5.34 1.71
N TYR A 101 7.12 4.80 2.92
CA TYR A 101 5.94 4.20 3.53
C TYR A 101 4.79 5.20 3.67
N TRP A 102 5.08 6.40 4.20
CA TRP A 102 4.08 7.47 4.28
C TRP A 102 3.60 7.92 2.90
N GLY A 103 4.54 8.11 1.96
CA GLY A 103 4.29 8.51 0.59
C GLY A 103 3.35 7.58 -0.14
N LEU A 104 3.53 6.26 -0.01
CA LEU A 104 2.59 5.27 -0.55
C LEU A 104 1.24 5.32 0.18
N SER A 105 1.24 5.48 1.50
CA SER A 105 0.02 5.48 2.32
C SER A 105 -0.93 6.62 1.97
N VAL A 106 -0.42 7.80 1.63
CA VAL A 106 -1.26 8.96 1.26
C VAL A 106 -1.91 8.85 -0.12
N HIS A 107 -1.47 7.91 -0.95
CA HIS A 107 -2.16 7.53 -2.19
C HIS A 107 -3.22 6.46 -1.96
N ILE A 108 -3.12 5.67 -0.88
CA ILE A 108 -4.11 4.65 -0.51
C ILE A 108 -5.31 5.28 0.21
N GLY A 109 -5.06 6.28 1.06
CA GLY A 109 -6.10 6.93 1.84
C GLY A 109 -5.55 8.01 2.76
N ILE A 110 -6.19 8.19 3.92
CA ILE A 110 -5.79 9.19 4.92
C ILE A 110 -5.10 8.47 6.08
N PRO A 111 -3.77 8.58 6.24
CA PRO A 111 -3.09 8.04 7.40
C PRO A 111 -3.59 8.69 8.69
N VAL A 112 -3.78 7.88 9.74
CA VAL A 112 -4.22 8.33 11.07
C VAL A 112 -3.19 7.97 12.13
N SER A 113 -3.18 8.71 13.25
CA SER A 113 -2.32 8.37 14.40
C SER A 113 -2.66 6.98 14.93
N GLN A 114 -1.63 6.17 15.19
CA GLN A 114 -1.77 4.82 15.75
C GLN A 114 -1.59 4.78 17.28
N ASN A 115 -1.19 5.90 17.87
CA ASN A 115 -1.07 6.08 19.32
C ASN A 115 -2.00 7.22 19.77
N THR A 116 -2.47 7.08 21.01
CA THR A 116 -3.28 8.08 21.72
C THR A 116 -2.40 8.96 22.59
#